data_AF-A0A7X6U2P7-F1
#
_entry.id   AF-A0A7X6U2P7-F1
#
_cell.length_a   1.000
_cell.length_b   1.000
_cell.length_c   1.000
_cell.angle_alpha   90.00
_cell.angle_beta   90.00
_cell.angle_gamma   90.00
#
_symmetry.space_group_name_H-M   'P 1'
#
loop_
_entity.id
_entity.type
_entity.pdbx_description
1 polymer ?
#
loop_
_entity_poly.entity_id
_entity_poly.type
_entity_poly.pdbx_seq_one_letter_code
_entity_poly.pdbx_strand_id
1 'polypeptide(L)'
;MTNQALLIELLTEELPPKALQRLGDAFANSIEADLNKLSLLPTGYKSRSFATPRRLAILIDQVLEQAPEQDFVEKLMPAKVGLDADGNATAALTKRLEAKGLGHLTAADLTKESDGKQDFLVARGKAPGASLESSIQDIIEHSISQLPIPKVMRYQLQDGQSSVRFVRPAHRLVTLYGDKVLAAEVLGLSSDRITEGHRFMGSSTLSLNHAEEYEQRLINEGMVIA
;
A
#
# COMPACT_ATOMS: atom_id res chain seq x y z
N MET A 1 -8.56 6.94 -16.38
CA MET A 1 -7.69 6.66 -15.23
C MET A 1 -6.27 6.89 -15.70
N THR A 2 -5.61 7.89 -15.15
CA THR A 2 -4.22 8.25 -15.49
C THR A 2 -3.34 7.69 -14.40
N ASN A 3 -2.42 6.80 -14.78
CA ASN A 3 -1.37 6.31 -13.91
C ASN A 3 -0.45 7.48 -13.58
N GLN A 4 -0.09 7.65 -12.31
CA GLN A 4 0.78 8.74 -11.86
C GLN A 4 2.01 8.16 -11.16
N ALA A 5 3.05 8.97 -10.97
CA ALA A 5 4.16 8.53 -10.13
C ALA A 5 3.74 8.47 -8.65
N LEU A 6 4.23 7.46 -7.93
CA LEU A 6 4.09 7.31 -6.49
C LEU A 6 5.44 7.56 -5.82
N LEU A 7 5.50 8.56 -4.94
CA LEU A 7 6.62 8.81 -4.05
C LEU A 7 6.26 8.38 -2.63
N ILE A 8 7.12 7.58 -2.02
CA ILE A 8 7.08 7.30 -0.58
C ILE A 8 8.46 7.60 0.00
N GLU A 9 8.52 8.46 1.01
CA GLU A 9 9.73 8.79 1.74
C GLU A 9 9.52 8.70 3.24
N LEU A 10 10.50 8.11 3.92
CA LEU A 10 10.69 8.24 5.36
C LEU A 10 11.96 9.06 5.66
N LEU A 11 11.77 10.28 6.16
CA LEU A 11 12.85 11.12 6.68
C LEU A 11 13.14 10.77 8.14
N THR A 12 14.41 10.67 8.48
CA THR A 12 14.90 10.20 9.79
C THR A 12 16.07 11.07 10.28
N GLU A 13 16.47 10.88 11.55
CA GLU A 13 17.63 11.56 12.13
C GLU A 13 18.94 11.15 11.44
N GLU A 14 19.54 10.01 11.79
CA GLU A 14 20.81 9.49 11.22
C GLU A 14 20.87 7.95 11.24
N LEU A 15 20.54 7.34 10.09
CA LEU A 15 20.59 5.92 9.83
C LEU A 15 22.02 5.36 9.89
N PRO A 16 22.20 4.10 10.32
CA PRO A 16 23.53 3.49 10.39
C PRO A 16 24.16 3.37 8.99
N PRO A 17 25.32 3.98 8.71
CA PRO A 17 25.89 4.04 7.36
C PRO A 17 26.23 2.65 6.80
N LYS A 18 26.66 1.72 7.65
CA LYS A 18 26.97 0.33 7.25
C LYS A 18 25.73 -0.47 6.82
N ALA A 19 24.54 -0.07 7.26
CA ALA A 19 23.29 -0.75 6.94
C ALA A 19 22.45 0.03 5.91
N LEU A 20 22.85 1.25 5.56
CA LEU A 20 22.03 2.19 4.79
C LEU A 20 21.54 1.60 3.46
N GLN A 21 22.44 1.08 2.63
CA GLN A 21 22.07 0.47 1.35
C GLN A 21 21.04 -0.64 1.54
N ARG A 22 21.32 -1.57 2.47
CA ARG A 22 20.44 -2.69 2.78
C ARG A 22 19.07 -2.24 3.29
N LEU A 23 19.00 -1.15 4.07
CA LEU A 23 17.75 -0.58 4.54
C LEU A 23 16.97 0.06 3.39
N GLY A 24 17.64 0.81 2.51
CA GLY A 24 17.05 1.39 1.30
C GLY A 24 16.47 0.34 0.37
N ASP A 25 17.25 -0.69 0.07
CA ASP A 25 16.81 -1.80 -0.78
C ASP A 25 15.62 -2.55 -0.14
N ALA A 26 15.67 -2.83 1.17
CA ALA A 26 14.56 -3.50 1.86
C ALA A 26 13.28 -2.66 1.86
N PHE A 27 13.39 -1.36 2.08
CA PHE A 27 12.27 -0.42 2.03
C PHE A 27 11.60 -0.42 0.64
N ALA A 28 12.41 -0.16 -0.40
CA ALA A 28 11.96 -0.09 -1.78
C ALA A 28 11.35 -1.42 -2.25
N ASN A 29 12.06 -2.54 -2.05
CA ASN A 29 11.61 -3.86 -2.49
C ASN A 29 10.32 -4.30 -1.79
N SER A 30 10.12 -3.95 -0.51
CA SER A 30 8.88 -4.30 0.19
C SER A 30 7.69 -3.57 -0.41
N ILE A 31 7.84 -2.26 -0.68
CA ILE A 31 6.78 -1.43 -1.28
C ILE A 31 6.44 -1.96 -2.68
N GLU A 32 7.44 -2.20 -3.52
CA GLU A 32 7.22 -2.75 -4.87
C GLU A 32 6.54 -4.12 -4.82
N ALA A 33 6.98 -5.00 -3.91
CA ALA A 33 6.40 -6.33 -3.76
C ALA A 33 4.92 -6.26 -3.37
N ASP A 34 4.53 -5.37 -2.47
CA ASP A 34 3.14 -5.25 -2.03
C ASP A 34 2.25 -4.61 -3.11
N LEU A 35 2.73 -3.56 -3.78
CA LEU A 35 2.02 -2.98 -4.93
C LEU A 35 1.84 -4.01 -6.06
N ASN A 36 2.85 -4.85 -6.31
CA ASN A 36 2.76 -5.92 -7.30
C ASN A 36 1.75 -7.01 -6.89
N LYS A 37 1.73 -7.44 -5.63
CA LYS A 37 0.72 -8.39 -5.11
C LYS A 37 -0.70 -7.86 -5.29
N LEU A 38 -0.88 -6.56 -5.11
CA LEU A 38 -2.15 -5.88 -5.31
C LEU A 38 -2.47 -5.58 -6.79
N SER A 39 -1.59 -5.98 -7.71
CA SER A 39 -1.72 -5.70 -9.15
C SER A 39 -1.81 -4.20 -9.48
N LEU A 40 -1.17 -3.35 -8.68
CA LEU A 40 -1.15 -1.89 -8.84
C LEU A 40 0.02 -1.41 -9.72
N LEU A 41 0.93 -2.30 -10.12
CA LEU A 41 2.06 -1.97 -10.98
C LEU A 41 1.80 -2.46 -12.42
N PRO A 42 1.78 -1.58 -13.42
CA PRO A 42 1.63 -1.99 -14.81
C PRO A 42 2.92 -2.63 -15.33
N THR A 43 2.81 -3.46 -16.37
CA THR A 43 4.00 -4.05 -17.03
C THR A 43 4.95 -2.97 -17.54
N GLY A 44 6.23 -3.10 -17.24
CA GLY A 44 7.27 -2.16 -17.70
C GLY A 44 7.35 -0.86 -16.90
N TYR A 45 6.75 -0.80 -15.71
CA TYR A 45 6.99 0.29 -14.77
C TYR A 45 8.49 0.45 -14.47
N LYS A 46 8.87 1.65 -14.05
CA LYS A 46 10.22 1.95 -13.58
C LYS A 46 10.15 2.43 -12.15
N SER A 47 11.17 2.12 -11.37
CA SER A 47 11.32 2.63 -10.02
C SER A 47 12.74 3.15 -9.80
N ARG A 48 12.87 4.07 -8.85
CA ARG A 48 14.13 4.60 -8.35
C ARG A 48 14.07 4.56 -6.83
N SER A 49 15.05 3.89 -6.23
CA SER A 49 15.25 3.90 -4.78
C SER A 49 16.29 4.95 -4.41
N PHE A 50 16.08 5.59 -3.26
CA PHE A 50 16.93 6.65 -2.75
C PHE A 50 17.27 6.37 -1.30
N ALA A 51 18.56 6.40 -0.96
CA ALA A 51 19.00 6.09 0.39
C ALA A 51 20.15 7.02 0.81
N THR A 52 19.87 7.87 1.79
CA THR A 52 20.88 8.76 2.40
C THR A 52 20.91 8.53 3.90
N PRO A 53 21.95 9.00 4.64
CA PRO A 53 21.98 8.86 6.09
C PRO A 53 20.72 9.37 6.81
N ARG A 54 19.92 10.25 6.20
CA ARG A 54 18.69 10.78 6.80
C ARG A 54 17.41 10.28 6.14
N ARG A 55 17.48 9.38 5.14
CA ARG A 55 16.31 9.12 4.28
C ARG A 55 16.31 7.74 3.67
N LEU A 56 15.12 7.13 3.63
CA LEU A 56 14.77 6.03 2.73
C LEU A 56 13.61 6.51 1.86
N ALA A 57 13.70 6.35 0.54
CA ALA A 57 12.61 6.72 -0.35
C ALA A 57 12.57 5.84 -1.59
N ILE A 58 11.40 5.79 -2.21
CA ILE A 58 11.19 5.18 -3.53
C ILE A 58 10.25 6.06 -4.36
N LEU A 59 10.60 6.24 -5.63
CA LEU A 59 9.75 6.85 -6.64
C LEU A 59 9.44 5.80 -7.70
N ILE A 60 8.17 5.46 -7.86
CA ILE A 60 7.70 4.48 -8.84
C ILE A 60 6.90 5.22 -9.90
N ASP A 61 7.29 5.08 -11.16
CA ASP A 61 6.61 5.68 -12.29
C ASP A 61 5.32 4.88 -12.59
N GLN A 62 4.25 5.57 -12.95
CA GLN A 62 3.04 4.98 -13.53
C GLN A 62 2.32 3.96 -12.63
N VAL A 63 2.22 4.19 -11.32
CA VAL A 63 1.40 3.35 -10.43
C VAL A 63 -0.09 3.52 -10.78
N LEU A 64 -0.85 2.42 -10.71
CA LEU A 64 -2.30 2.45 -10.91
C LEU A 64 -2.99 2.97 -9.65
N GLU A 65 -3.95 3.88 -9.81
CA GLU A 65 -4.84 4.27 -8.72
C GLU A 65 -5.74 3.11 -8.27
N GLN A 66 -6.13 2.28 -9.23
CA GLN A 66 -7.04 1.16 -9.06
C GLN A 66 -6.54 0.00 -9.92
N ALA A 67 -6.33 -1.17 -9.31
CA ALA A 67 -5.94 -2.37 -10.03
C ALA A 67 -7.09 -2.84 -10.95
N PRO A 68 -6.78 -3.58 -12.04
CA PRO A 68 -7.80 -4.18 -12.89
C PRO A 68 -8.75 -5.08 -12.09
N GLU A 69 -10.01 -5.15 -12.52
CA GLU A 69 -10.97 -6.10 -11.97
C GLU A 69 -10.43 -7.54 -12.09
N GLN A 70 -10.71 -8.35 -11.07
CA GLN A 70 -10.33 -9.76 -11.05
C GLN A 70 -11.57 -10.63 -11.08
N ASP A 71 -11.53 -11.68 -11.88
CA ASP A 71 -12.56 -12.71 -11.84
C ASP A 71 -12.50 -13.44 -10.51
N PHE A 72 -13.66 -13.65 -9.87
CA PHE A 72 -13.76 -14.46 -8.66
C PHE A 72 -14.69 -15.66 -8.88
N VAL A 73 -14.42 -16.71 -8.11
CA VAL A 73 -15.25 -17.91 -8.03
C VAL A 73 -15.41 -18.25 -6.54
N GLU A 74 -16.62 -18.10 -6.01
CA GLU A 74 -16.91 -18.34 -4.60
C GLU A 74 -17.85 -19.54 -4.47
N LYS A 75 -17.35 -20.64 -3.90
CA LYS A 75 -18.16 -21.82 -3.58
C LYS A 75 -18.96 -21.55 -2.30
N LEU A 76 -20.28 -21.47 -2.42
CA LEU A 76 -21.15 -21.04 -1.33
C LEU A 76 -21.54 -22.20 -0.41
N MET A 77 -22.35 -23.13 -0.93
CA MET A 77 -22.91 -24.26 -0.18
C MET A 77 -23.60 -25.27 -1.11
N PRO A 78 -23.95 -26.49 -0.65
CA PRO A 78 -24.71 -27.44 -1.45
C PRO A 78 -26.05 -26.87 -1.93
N ALA A 79 -26.43 -27.13 -3.18
CA ALA A 79 -27.67 -26.64 -3.78
C ALA A 79 -28.92 -27.08 -3.00
N LYS A 80 -28.91 -28.27 -2.41
CA LYS A 80 -30.01 -28.78 -1.57
C LYS A 80 -30.20 -28.01 -0.26
N VAL A 81 -29.18 -27.27 0.20
CA VAL A 81 -29.24 -26.44 1.41
C VAL A 81 -29.55 -24.99 1.03
N GLY A 82 -29.00 -24.53 -0.09
CA GLY A 82 -29.12 -23.14 -0.53
C GLY A 82 -30.40 -22.82 -1.31
N LEU A 83 -31.06 -23.82 -1.90
CA LEU A 83 -32.31 -23.65 -2.64
C LEU A 83 -33.46 -24.40 -1.97
N ASP A 84 -34.64 -23.79 -1.99
CA ASP A 84 -35.89 -24.46 -1.61
C ASP A 84 -36.47 -25.31 -2.75
N ALA A 85 -37.64 -25.91 -2.52
CA ALA A 85 -38.31 -26.76 -3.49
C ALA A 85 -38.71 -26.02 -4.79
N ASP A 86 -38.92 -24.71 -4.71
CA ASP A 86 -39.29 -23.84 -5.83
C ASP A 86 -38.07 -23.24 -6.53
N GLY A 87 -36.86 -23.53 -6.03
CA GLY A 87 -35.60 -23.03 -6.57
C GLY A 87 -35.23 -21.63 -6.09
N ASN A 88 -35.92 -21.08 -5.09
CA ASN A 88 -35.59 -19.79 -4.49
C ASN A 88 -34.48 -19.92 -3.44
N ALA A 89 -33.81 -18.79 -3.16
CA ALA A 89 -32.77 -18.73 -2.15
C ALA A 89 -33.34 -18.99 -0.74
N THR A 90 -32.75 -19.95 -0.02
CA THR A 90 -33.07 -20.15 1.39
C THR A 90 -32.46 -19.03 2.25
N ALA A 91 -32.98 -18.84 3.46
CA ALA A 91 -32.41 -17.89 4.41
C ALA A 91 -30.92 -18.18 4.73
N ALA A 92 -30.49 -19.44 4.62
CA ALA A 92 -29.09 -19.83 4.78
C ALA A 92 -28.22 -19.31 3.62
N LEU A 93 -28.73 -19.40 2.38
CA LEU A 93 -28.04 -18.87 1.21
C LEU A 93 -27.96 -17.34 1.26
N THR A 94 -29.05 -16.66 1.59
CA THR A 94 -29.08 -15.18 1.68
C THR A 94 -28.04 -14.69 2.70
N LYS A 95 -28.02 -15.27 3.91
CA LYS A 95 -27.02 -14.91 4.92
C LYS A 95 -25.59 -15.20 4.47
N ARG A 96 -25.37 -16.27 3.71
CA ARG A 96 -24.05 -16.62 3.17
C ARG A 96 -23.59 -15.61 2.12
N LEU A 97 -24.49 -15.17 1.25
CA LEU A 97 -24.23 -14.13 0.25
C LEU A 97 -23.91 -12.79 0.91
N GLU A 98 -24.70 -12.37 1.90
CA GLU A 98 -24.44 -11.15 2.70
C GLU A 98 -23.08 -11.20 3.39
N ALA A 99 -22.76 -12.31 4.06
CA ALA A 99 -21.48 -12.49 4.74
C ALA A 99 -20.26 -12.47 3.80
N LYS A 100 -20.48 -12.68 2.50
CA LYS A 100 -19.46 -12.63 1.45
C LYS A 100 -19.47 -11.32 0.64
N GLY A 101 -20.30 -10.34 1.01
CA GLY A 101 -20.47 -9.10 0.25
C GLY A 101 -21.20 -9.27 -1.08
N LEU A 102 -21.82 -10.43 -1.29
CA LEU A 102 -22.54 -10.82 -2.52
C LEU A 102 -24.06 -10.74 -2.35
N GLY A 103 -24.56 -9.97 -1.37
CA GLY A 103 -25.99 -9.86 -1.07
C GLY A 103 -26.84 -9.26 -2.20
N HIS A 104 -26.21 -8.70 -3.24
CA HIS A 104 -26.86 -8.23 -4.45
C HIS A 104 -27.21 -9.38 -5.42
N LEU A 105 -26.64 -10.57 -5.25
CA LEU A 105 -26.91 -11.74 -6.07
C LEU A 105 -28.15 -12.50 -5.59
N THR A 106 -28.87 -13.09 -6.53
CA THR A 106 -30.02 -13.97 -6.30
C THR A 106 -29.69 -15.41 -6.67
N ALA A 107 -30.58 -16.36 -6.36
CA ALA A 107 -30.39 -17.76 -6.77
C ALA A 107 -30.21 -17.93 -8.30
N ALA A 108 -30.79 -17.03 -9.11
CA ALA A 108 -30.67 -17.06 -10.56
C ALA A 108 -29.27 -16.66 -11.07
N ASP A 109 -28.52 -15.91 -10.27
CA ASP A 109 -27.17 -15.45 -10.61
C ASP A 109 -26.09 -16.49 -10.24
N LEU A 110 -26.49 -17.62 -9.64
CA LEU A 110 -25.59 -18.67 -9.17
C LEU A 110 -25.56 -19.85 -10.13
N THR A 111 -24.37 -20.40 -10.33
CA THR A 111 -24.19 -21.62 -11.11
C THR A 111 -24.15 -22.85 -10.19
N LYS A 112 -24.72 -23.97 -10.64
CA LYS A 112 -24.58 -25.27 -9.97
C LYS A 112 -23.36 -26.00 -10.53
N GLU A 113 -22.44 -26.39 -9.67
CA GLU A 113 -21.28 -27.20 -10.02
C GLU A 113 -21.24 -28.47 -9.17
N SER A 114 -21.07 -29.60 -9.82
CA SER A 114 -21.01 -30.90 -9.16
C SER A 114 -19.57 -31.25 -8.81
N ASP A 115 -19.34 -31.71 -7.58
CA ASP A 115 -18.03 -32.27 -7.16
C ASP A 115 -17.99 -33.81 -7.28
N GLY A 116 -18.98 -34.39 -7.96
CA GLY A 116 -19.15 -35.85 -8.09
C GLY A 116 -19.88 -36.50 -6.91
N LYS A 117 -20.14 -35.77 -5.82
CA LYS A 117 -20.96 -36.26 -4.68
C LYS A 117 -22.23 -35.44 -4.50
N GLN A 118 -22.16 -34.13 -4.69
CA GLN A 118 -23.32 -33.24 -4.62
C GLN A 118 -23.10 -31.97 -5.45
N ASP A 119 -24.20 -31.32 -5.81
CA ASP A 119 -24.16 -30.04 -6.50
C ASP A 119 -24.00 -28.91 -5.49
N PHE A 120 -23.13 -27.97 -5.80
CA PHE A 120 -22.88 -26.75 -5.03
C PHE A 120 -23.32 -25.53 -5.81
N LEU A 121 -23.82 -24.53 -5.09
CA LEU A 121 -23.99 -23.19 -5.62
C LEU A 121 -22.66 -22.46 -5.59
N VAL A 122 -22.32 -21.86 -6.71
CA VAL A 122 -21.10 -21.10 -6.93
C VAL A 122 -21.49 -19.73 -7.46
N ALA A 123 -20.96 -18.68 -6.83
CA ALA A 123 -21.04 -17.33 -7.36
C ALA A 123 -19.80 -17.06 -8.22
N ARG A 124 -20.00 -16.46 -9.39
CA ARG A 124 -18.95 -16.04 -10.31
C ARG A 124 -19.21 -14.60 -10.70
N GLY A 125 -18.14 -13.83 -10.87
CA GLY A 125 -18.27 -12.44 -11.29
C GLY A 125 -16.91 -11.75 -11.29
N LYS A 126 -16.96 -10.43 -11.37
CA LYS A 126 -15.79 -9.56 -11.27
C LYS A 126 -15.81 -8.83 -9.94
N ALA A 127 -14.69 -8.88 -9.24
CA ALA A 127 -14.45 -8.06 -8.07
C ALA A 127 -13.66 -6.81 -8.51
N PRO A 128 -13.95 -5.63 -7.93
CA PRO A 128 -13.09 -4.47 -8.12
C PRO A 128 -11.67 -4.82 -7.66
N GLY A 129 -10.66 -4.33 -8.39
CA GLY A 129 -9.27 -4.49 -7.98
C GLY A 129 -8.96 -3.79 -6.66
N ALA A 130 -7.71 -3.90 -6.19
CA ALA A 130 -7.25 -3.12 -5.05
C ALA A 130 -7.24 -1.62 -5.39
N SER A 131 -7.57 -0.77 -4.42
CA SER A 131 -7.41 0.69 -4.51
C SER A 131 -6.10 1.10 -3.83
N LEU A 132 -5.27 1.87 -4.51
CA LEU A 132 -4.00 2.37 -3.96
C LEU A 132 -4.24 3.16 -2.66
N GLU A 133 -5.22 4.07 -2.67
CA GLU A 133 -5.55 4.91 -1.51
C GLU A 133 -5.98 4.06 -0.30
N SER A 134 -6.72 2.98 -0.52
CA SER A 134 -7.13 2.08 0.56
C SER A 134 -6.00 1.19 1.10
N SER A 135 -4.97 0.95 0.29
CA SER A 135 -3.89 0.00 0.61
C SER A 135 -2.60 0.68 1.09
N ILE A 136 -2.45 1.99 0.88
CA ILE A 136 -1.18 2.70 1.11
C ILE A 136 -0.71 2.65 2.57
N GLN A 137 -1.65 2.71 3.53
CA GLN A 137 -1.36 2.59 4.96
C GLN A 137 -0.64 1.26 5.25
N ASP A 138 -1.24 0.15 4.84
CA ASP A 138 -0.73 -1.20 5.10
C ASP A 138 0.62 -1.42 4.41
N ILE A 139 0.79 -0.90 3.18
CA ILE A 139 2.06 -0.97 2.43
C ILE A 139 3.19 -0.28 3.20
N ILE A 140 2.93 0.93 3.72
CA ILE A 140 3.93 1.71 4.46
C ILE A 140 4.26 1.02 5.78
N GLU A 141 3.26 0.59 6.55
CA GLU A 141 3.46 -0.13 7.81
C GLU A 141 4.27 -1.42 7.60
N HIS A 142 3.90 -2.21 6.59
CA HIS A 142 4.58 -3.44 6.26
C HIS A 142 6.03 -3.17 5.86
N SER A 143 6.29 -2.20 4.98
CA SER A 143 7.66 -1.86 4.53
C SER A 143 8.58 -1.47 5.67
N ILE A 144 8.07 -0.74 6.66
CA ILE A 144 8.83 -0.35 7.87
C ILE A 144 9.06 -1.57 8.77
N SER A 145 8.06 -2.45 8.92
CA SER A 145 8.16 -3.65 9.74
C SER A 145 9.19 -4.67 9.19
N GLN A 146 9.37 -4.70 7.88
CA GLN A 146 10.30 -5.62 7.19
C GLN A 146 11.74 -5.12 7.14
N LEU A 147 12.03 -3.90 7.62
CA LEU A 147 13.39 -3.39 7.60
C LEU A 147 14.32 -4.25 8.45
N PRO A 148 15.48 -4.68 7.91
CA PRO A 148 16.43 -5.54 8.61
C PRO A 148 17.25 -4.73 9.63
N ILE A 149 16.59 -4.26 10.68
CA ILE A 149 17.16 -3.40 11.72
C ILE A 149 17.78 -4.27 12.81
N PRO A 150 19.12 -4.26 13.00
CA PRO A 150 19.79 -5.11 13.99
C PRO A 150 19.40 -4.78 15.43
N LYS A 151 19.10 -3.50 15.68
CA LYS A 151 18.70 -3.00 17.00
C LYS A 151 17.77 -1.80 16.83
N VAL A 152 16.53 -1.98 17.26
CA VAL A 152 15.56 -0.89 17.36
C VAL A 152 15.73 -0.14 18.68
N MET A 153 15.45 1.16 18.67
CA MET A 153 15.32 1.97 19.88
C MET A 153 13.85 2.32 20.11
N ARG A 154 13.45 2.42 21.38
CA ARG A 154 12.16 2.98 21.77
C ARG A 154 12.36 4.47 22.05
N TYR A 155 11.57 5.33 21.45
CA TYR A 155 11.55 6.76 21.74
C TYR A 155 10.11 7.26 21.84
N GLN A 156 9.96 8.36 22.58
CA GLN A 156 8.67 9.00 22.81
C GLN A 156 8.32 9.88 21.61
N LEU A 157 7.04 9.89 21.24
CA LEU A 157 6.52 10.78 20.20
C LEU A 157 6.36 12.21 20.74
N GLN A 158 6.06 13.14 19.84
CA GLN A 158 5.94 14.56 20.15
C GLN A 158 4.83 14.87 21.17
N ASP A 159 3.85 13.97 21.31
CA ASP A 159 2.78 14.07 22.31
C ASP A 159 3.27 13.86 23.77
N GLY A 160 4.51 13.41 23.96
CA GLY A 160 5.07 13.14 25.28
C GLY A 160 4.35 12.02 26.04
N GLN A 161 3.58 11.16 25.36
CA GLN A 161 2.78 10.10 25.98
C GLN A 161 2.98 8.76 25.26
N SER A 162 2.88 8.75 23.94
CA SER A 162 3.05 7.56 23.14
C SER A 162 4.53 7.33 22.79
N SER A 163 4.87 6.09 22.43
CA SER A 163 6.23 5.72 22.07
C SER A 163 6.22 4.75 20.91
N VAL A 164 7.21 4.86 20.04
CA VAL A 164 7.40 3.99 18.89
C VAL A 164 8.74 3.29 18.96
N ARG A 165 8.90 2.25 18.13
CA ARG A 165 10.16 1.50 18.00
C ARG A 165 10.66 1.61 16.58
N PHE A 166 11.81 2.25 16.41
CA PHE A 166 12.44 2.35 15.09
C PHE A 166 13.97 2.43 15.25
N VAL A 167 14.72 2.32 14.15
CA VAL A 167 16.20 2.39 14.21
C VAL A 167 16.69 3.75 14.73
N ARG A 168 15.95 4.82 14.41
CA ARG A 168 16.18 6.21 14.81
C ARG A 168 14.86 6.99 14.87
N PRO A 169 14.82 8.19 15.48
CA PRO A 169 13.70 9.09 15.31
C PRO A 169 13.39 9.34 13.82
N ALA A 170 12.13 9.13 13.45
CA ALA A 170 11.60 9.55 12.16
C ALA A 170 11.00 10.96 12.32
N HIS A 171 11.08 11.77 11.26
CA HIS A 171 10.72 13.19 11.30
C HIS A 171 9.60 13.55 10.33
N ARG A 172 9.56 12.93 9.15
CA ARG A 172 8.53 13.17 8.13
C ARG A 172 8.23 11.91 7.34
N LEU A 173 6.99 11.82 6.90
CA LEU A 173 6.51 10.85 5.94
C LEU A 173 6.01 11.64 4.72
N VAL A 174 6.59 11.42 3.54
CA VAL A 174 6.01 11.91 2.30
C VAL A 174 5.34 10.76 1.58
N THR A 175 4.08 10.94 1.19
CA THR A 175 3.32 9.96 0.41
C THR A 175 2.52 10.70 -0.66
N LEU A 176 3.05 10.76 -1.88
CA LEU A 176 2.46 11.51 -3.00
C LEU A 176 2.15 10.58 -4.17
N TYR A 177 0.94 10.67 -4.71
CA TYR A 177 0.52 10.05 -5.96
C TYR A 177 0.20 11.15 -6.98
N GLY A 178 1.11 11.41 -7.92
CA GLY A 178 1.12 12.64 -8.70
C GLY A 178 1.22 13.85 -7.77
N ASP A 179 0.18 14.67 -7.71
CA ASP A 179 0.06 15.84 -6.83
C ASP A 179 -0.80 15.62 -5.57
N LYS A 180 -1.42 14.44 -5.45
CA LYS A 180 -2.30 14.08 -4.35
C LYS A 180 -1.50 13.48 -3.21
N VAL A 181 -1.65 14.05 -2.01
CA VAL A 181 -1.17 13.40 -0.77
C VAL A 181 -2.10 12.23 -0.46
N LEU A 182 -1.55 11.02 -0.36
CA LEU A 182 -2.30 9.86 0.11
C LEU A 182 -2.16 9.76 1.62
N ALA A 183 -3.30 9.71 2.33
CA ALA A 183 -3.32 9.68 3.78
C ALA A 183 -2.71 8.38 4.31
N ALA A 184 -1.65 8.51 5.12
CA ALA A 184 -1.07 7.43 5.89
C ALA A 184 -0.48 7.96 7.20
N GLU A 185 -0.42 7.11 8.22
CA GLU A 185 0.19 7.42 9.51
C GLU A 185 1.16 6.33 9.92
N VAL A 186 2.41 6.70 10.23
CA VAL A 186 3.39 5.72 10.73
C VAL A 186 4.39 6.38 11.65
N LEU A 187 4.82 5.66 12.69
CA LEU A 187 5.79 6.18 13.66
C LEU A 187 5.36 7.54 14.28
N GLY A 188 4.05 7.79 14.41
CA GLY A 188 3.50 9.06 14.89
C GLY A 188 3.54 10.22 13.90
N LEU A 189 3.81 9.94 12.63
CA LEU A 189 3.87 10.91 11.54
C LEU A 189 2.67 10.73 10.62
N SER A 190 1.99 11.81 10.28
CA SER A 190 1.03 11.81 9.17
C SER A 190 1.75 12.16 7.86
N SER A 191 1.34 11.51 6.78
CA SER A 191 1.83 11.77 5.42
C SER A 191 1.59 13.21 4.98
N ASP A 192 2.58 13.83 4.34
CA ASP A 192 2.48 15.16 3.76
C ASP A 192 3.24 15.21 2.42
N ARG A 193 3.35 16.39 1.80
CA ARG A 193 4.19 16.70 0.63
C ARG A 193 5.52 17.35 1.00
N ILE A 194 5.76 17.57 2.29
CA ILE A 194 6.91 18.33 2.79
C ILE A 194 8.07 17.39 3.09
N THR A 195 9.20 17.63 2.42
CA THR A 195 10.48 17.00 2.70
C THR A 195 11.52 18.02 3.16
N GLU A 196 12.73 17.57 3.47
CA GLU A 196 13.84 18.42 3.91
C GLU A 196 15.06 18.28 2.99
N GLY A 197 15.79 19.37 2.82
CA GLY A 197 17.08 19.38 2.12
C GLY A 197 18.24 18.99 3.04
N HIS A 198 19.45 19.34 2.61
CA HIS A 198 20.66 19.15 3.38
C HIS A 198 20.64 20.03 4.65
N ARG A 199 21.21 19.53 5.75
CA ARG A 199 21.11 20.19 7.08
C ARG A 199 21.72 21.59 7.13
N PHE A 200 22.69 21.85 6.26
CA PHE A 200 23.50 23.07 6.27
C PHE A 200 23.51 23.83 4.94
N MET A 201 23.04 23.20 3.87
CA MET A 201 23.18 23.71 2.50
C MET A 201 21.82 23.66 1.81
N GLY A 202 21.58 24.57 0.88
CA GLY A 202 20.32 24.63 0.15
C GLY A 202 19.12 25.00 1.04
N SER A 203 17.93 24.75 0.53
CA SER A 203 16.66 24.94 1.23
C SER A 203 16.45 23.86 2.28
N SER A 204 16.21 24.26 3.53
CA SER A 204 16.01 23.32 4.64
C SER A 204 14.72 22.50 4.48
N THR A 205 13.67 23.09 3.93
CA THR A 205 12.34 22.50 3.78
C THR A 205 11.87 22.70 2.35
N LEU A 206 11.34 21.65 1.74
CA LEU A 206 10.83 21.64 0.37
C LEU A 206 9.40 21.10 0.38
N SER A 207 8.45 21.87 -0.14
CA SER A 207 7.07 21.40 -0.35
C SER A 207 6.93 20.95 -1.79
N LEU A 208 6.67 19.66 -2.02
CA LEU A 208 6.60 19.08 -3.35
C LEU A 208 5.23 19.32 -3.99
N ASN A 209 5.21 19.77 -5.24
CA ASN A 209 3.95 19.91 -5.98
C ASN A 209 3.50 18.60 -6.61
N HIS A 210 4.44 17.79 -7.09
CA HIS A 210 4.22 16.50 -7.74
C HIS A 210 5.28 15.49 -7.30
N ALA A 211 5.01 14.19 -7.38
CA ALA A 211 5.95 13.13 -7.02
C ALA A 211 7.22 13.14 -7.91
N GLU A 212 7.08 13.47 -9.20
CA GLU A 212 8.15 13.38 -10.20
C GLU A 212 9.26 14.43 -10.01
N GLU A 213 8.99 15.55 -9.34
CA GLU A 213 9.99 16.61 -9.12
C GLU A 213 10.97 16.28 -8.00
N TYR A 214 10.68 15.24 -7.22
CA TYR A 214 11.36 14.86 -6.00
C TYR A 214 12.89 14.86 -6.12
N GLU A 215 13.43 14.06 -7.02
CA GLU A 215 14.87 13.88 -7.21
C GLU A 215 15.53 15.19 -7.65
N GLN A 216 14.95 15.86 -8.64
CA GLN A 216 15.51 17.08 -9.22
C GLN A 216 15.53 18.24 -8.22
N ARG A 217 14.49 18.38 -7.38
CA ARG A 217 14.43 19.43 -6.35
C ARG A 217 15.34 19.15 -5.18
N LEU A 218 15.48 17.90 -4.76
CA LEU A 218 16.49 17.54 -3.76
C LEU A 218 17.90 17.89 -4.21
N ILE A 219 18.23 17.63 -5.47
CA ILE A 219 19.55 17.98 -6.02
C ILE A 219 19.71 19.50 -6.11
N ASN A 220 18.78 20.19 -6.77
CA ASN A 220 18.97 21.61 -7.14
C ASN A 220 18.75 22.58 -5.98
N GLU A 221 17.72 22.34 -5.17
CA GLU A 221 17.32 23.23 -4.09
C GLU A 221 17.76 22.67 -2.75
N GLY A 222 17.60 21.36 -2.53
CA GLY A 222 17.94 20.70 -1.28
C GLY A 222 19.44 20.44 -1.10
N MET A 223 20.25 20.49 -2.17
CA MET A 223 21.67 20.10 -2.16
C MET A 223 21.90 18.69 -1.59
N VAL A 224 20.95 17.77 -1.82
CA VAL A 224 21.03 16.36 -1.45
C VAL A 224 21.25 15.52 -2.70
N ILE A 225 22.35 14.76 -2.72
CA ILE A 225 22.58 13.72 -3.73
C ILE A 225 22.09 12.42 -3.11
N ALA A 226 20.95 11.94 -3.59
CA ALA A 226 20.24 10.79 -3.05
C ALA A 226 20.43 9.54 -3.92
#